data_AF-A0A7X7IMI8-F1
#
_entry.id   AF-A0A7X7IMI8-F1
#
_cell.length_a   1.000
_cell.length_b   1.000
_cell.length_c   1.000
_cell.angle_alpha   90.00
_cell.angle_beta   90.00
_cell.angle_gamma   90.00
#
_symmetry.space_group_name_H-M   'P 1'
#
loop_
_entity.id
_entity.type
_entity.pdbx_description
1 polymer ?
#
loop_
_entity_poly.entity_id
_entity_poly.type
_entity_poly.pdbx_seq_one_letter_code
_entity_poly.pdbx_strand_id
1 'polypeptide(L)'
;MAVEYLCKACRGHLNIKTSIVLSATKMNSSSRGLIYLNPELGNYTKTTHPSFELETGAEYLINCPICHSQLNSMKYPHLVRIIMVDENGKEFDIYFSGIVGEKCTYKISETGVEKTGPDATLYDKYFDIPKEDRKYL
;
A
#
# COMPACT_ATOMS: atom_id res chain seq x y z
N MET A 1 10.04 1.20 20.16
CA MET A 1 9.81 2.32 19.22
C MET A 1 8.94 1.80 18.08
N ALA A 2 8.10 2.63 17.47
CA ALA A 2 7.09 2.13 16.54
C ALA A 2 7.65 2.06 15.12
N VAL A 3 7.26 1.03 14.35
CA VAL A 3 7.49 0.97 12.91
C VAL A 3 6.86 2.18 12.23
N GLU A 4 7.61 2.83 11.34
CA GLU A 4 7.15 4.02 10.63
C GLU A 4 6.83 3.68 9.18
N TYR A 5 5.80 4.32 8.63
CA TYR A 5 5.44 4.18 7.24
C TYR A 5 5.54 5.53 6.57
N LEU A 6 6.40 5.63 5.55
CA LEU A 6 6.70 6.84 4.83
C LEU A 6 6.15 6.77 3.40
N CYS A 7 5.76 7.92 2.88
CA CYS A 7 5.39 8.09 1.49
C CYS A 7 6.62 7.94 0.57
N LYS A 8 6.49 7.20 -0.53
CA LYS A 8 7.57 7.07 -1.53
C LYS A 8 7.99 8.38 -2.19
N ALA A 9 7.07 9.35 -2.27
CA ALA A 9 7.28 10.61 -3.00
C ALA A 9 7.80 11.73 -2.10
N CYS A 10 7.15 11.98 -0.96
CA CYS A 10 7.52 13.07 -0.06
C CYS A 10 8.22 12.62 1.22
N ARG A 11 8.37 11.30 1.45
CA ARG A 11 8.84 10.73 2.72
C ARG A 11 8.06 11.21 3.96
N GLY A 12 6.82 11.67 3.78
CA GLY A 12 5.95 12.05 4.88
C GLY A 12 5.39 10.82 5.61
N HIS A 13 5.21 10.93 6.92
CA HIS A 13 4.71 9.85 7.79
C HIS A 13 3.22 9.59 7.51
N LEU A 14 2.92 8.40 7.00
CA LEU A 14 1.59 7.92 6.65
C LEU A 14 0.91 7.16 7.79
N ASN A 15 1.67 6.71 8.78
CA ASN A 15 1.14 6.02 9.94
C ASN A 15 0.88 6.97 11.10
N ILE A 16 -0.31 6.85 11.70
CA ILE A 16 -0.70 7.58 12.89
C ILE A 16 -1.07 6.53 13.94
N LYS A 17 -0.29 6.48 15.04
CA LYS A 17 -0.36 5.45 16.09
C LYS A 17 -0.23 4.02 15.53
N THR A 18 -1.36 3.40 15.23
CA THR A 18 -1.51 2.01 14.82
C THR A 18 -2.27 1.89 13.51
N SER A 19 -2.49 2.97 12.75
CA SER A 19 -3.22 2.92 11.49
C SER A 19 -2.50 3.72 10.41
N ILE A 20 -2.43 3.16 9.21
CA ILE A 20 -1.92 3.83 8.02
C ILE A 20 -3.08 4.62 7.42
N VAL A 21 -2.88 5.92 7.22
CA VAL A 21 -3.86 6.82 6.61
C VAL A 21 -3.46 7.11 5.18
N LEU A 22 -4.37 6.83 4.27
CA LEU A 22 -4.16 7.00 2.84
C LEU A 22 -5.38 7.70 2.23
N SER A 23 -5.18 8.44 1.15
CA SER A 23 -6.29 9.03 0.40
C SER A 23 -6.63 8.13 -0.78
N ALA A 24 -7.86 7.65 -0.86
CA ALA A 24 -8.36 6.86 -1.97
C ALA A 24 -9.24 7.73 -2.88
N THR A 25 -9.01 7.67 -4.18
CA THR A 25 -9.81 8.36 -5.19
C THR A 25 -10.39 7.31 -6.13
N LYS A 26 -11.71 7.33 -6.34
CA LYS A 26 -12.35 6.38 -7.25
C LYS A 26 -11.91 6.68 -8.69
N MET A 27 -11.44 5.70 -9.48
CA MET A 27 -11.04 5.98 -10.87
C MET A 27 -12.20 6.51 -11.73
N ASN A 28 -13.43 6.04 -11.46
CA ASN A 28 -14.65 6.40 -12.20
C ASN A 28 -15.44 7.56 -11.57
N SER A 29 -14.91 8.28 -10.57
CA SER A 29 -15.59 9.43 -9.97
C SER A 29 -14.61 10.40 -9.31
N SER A 30 -14.88 11.70 -9.35
CA SER A 30 -14.12 12.71 -8.58
C SER A 30 -14.25 12.59 -7.05
N SER A 31 -14.90 11.53 -6.57
CA SER A 31 -15.09 11.21 -5.16
C SER A 31 -13.78 10.73 -4.55
N ARG A 32 -13.31 11.46 -3.54
CA ARG A 32 -12.08 11.18 -2.79
C ARG A 32 -12.47 10.90 -1.35
N GLY A 33 -11.88 9.87 -0.76
CA GLY A 33 -12.10 9.47 0.62
C GLY A 33 -10.77 9.25 1.33
N LEU A 34 -10.79 9.35 2.66
CA LEU A 34 -9.70 8.86 3.48
C LEU A 34 -9.99 7.42 3.87
N ILE A 35 -8.95 6.58 3.78
CA ILE A 35 -9.00 5.19 4.17
C ILE A 35 -8.01 4.98 5.32
N TYR A 36 -8.47 4.28 6.34
CA TYR A 36 -7.64 3.79 7.42
C TYR A 36 -7.37 2.32 7.16
N LEU A 37 -6.09 1.96 7.08
CA LEU A 37 -5.62 0.59 6.97
C LEU A 37 -4.91 0.21 8.26
N ASN A 38 -5.19 -0.98 8.79
CA ASN A 38 -4.35 -1.51 9.85
C ASN A 38 -3.01 -2.01 9.28
N PRO A 39 -1.86 -1.61 9.86
CA PRO A 39 -0.53 -2.08 9.49
C PRO A 39 -0.25 -3.50 9.99
N GLU A 40 -1.11 -4.05 10.86
CA GLU A 40 -0.98 -5.42 11.34
C GLU A 40 -1.07 -6.41 10.18
N LEU A 41 0.02 -7.16 9.98
CA LEU A 41 0.13 -8.22 8.98
C LEU A 41 -0.97 -9.27 9.23
N GLY A 42 -1.85 -9.46 8.24
CA GLY A 42 -3.03 -10.33 8.34
C GLY A 42 -4.33 -9.61 8.71
N ASN A 43 -4.27 -8.35 9.15
CA ASN A 43 -5.43 -7.54 9.47
C ASN A 43 -5.75 -6.55 8.33
N TYR A 44 -6.53 -7.03 7.37
CA TYR A 44 -6.94 -6.26 6.19
C TYR A 44 -8.17 -5.39 6.43
N THR A 45 -8.44 -5.04 7.69
CA THR A 45 -9.58 -4.19 8.04
C THR A 45 -9.34 -2.80 7.46
N LYS A 46 -10.16 -2.45 6.46
CA LYS A 46 -10.20 -1.13 5.85
C LYS A 46 -11.36 -0.38 6.47
N THR A 47 -11.09 0.76 7.10
CA THR A 47 -12.14 1.62 7.66
C THR A 47 -12.22 2.87 6.80
N THR A 48 -13.40 3.18 6.28
CA THR A 48 -13.66 4.40 5.52
C THR A 48 -14.79 5.20 6.12
N HIS A 49 -14.89 6.45 5.68
CA HIS A 49 -16.00 7.29 6.04
C HIS A 49 -17.33 6.65 5.56
N PRO A 50 -18.41 6.65 6.35
CA PRO A 50 -19.68 6.01 5.98
C PRO A 50 -20.33 6.59 4.72
N SER A 51 -20.08 7.87 4.37
CA SER A 51 -20.49 8.43 3.06
C SER A 51 -19.66 7.96 1.87
N PHE A 52 -18.56 7.23 2.12
CA PHE A 52 -17.68 6.67 1.09
C PHE A 52 -17.72 5.14 1.22
N GLU A 53 -18.76 4.57 0.63
CA GLU A 53 -18.89 3.12 0.50
C GLU A 53 -17.80 2.63 -0.47
N LEU A 54 -16.89 1.84 0.10
CA LEU A 54 -15.91 1.11 -0.70
C LEU A 54 -16.61 -0.08 -1.34
N GLU A 55 -16.74 -0.05 -2.67
CA GLU A 55 -17.22 -1.22 -3.41
C GLU A 55 -16.13 -2.29 -3.40
N THR A 56 -16.46 -3.47 -2.88
CA THR A 56 -15.52 -4.61 -2.86
C THR A 56 -15.24 -5.03 -4.30
N GLY A 57 -13.98 -5.09 -4.69
CA GLY A 57 -13.54 -5.35 -6.07
C GLY A 57 -13.42 -4.11 -6.96
N ALA A 58 -13.73 -2.90 -6.45
CA ALA A 58 -13.48 -1.67 -7.20
C ALA A 58 -12.04 -1.17 -7.05
N GLU A 59 -11.50 -0.62 -8.15
CA GLU A 59 -10.18 -0.03 -8.21
C GLU A 59 -10.18 1.42 -7.71
N TYR A 60 -9.36 1.69 -6.69
CA TYR A 60 -9.16 3.03 -6.15
C TYR A 60 -7.70 3.46 -6.32
N LEU A 61 -7.51 4.70 -6.76
CA LEU A 61 -6.21 5.34 -6.80
C LEU A 61 -5.83 5.79 -5.40
N ILE A 62 -4.72 5.27 -4.89
CA ILE A 62 -4.18 5.64 -3.59
C ILE A 62 -3.18 6.77 -3.78
N ASN A 63 -3.44 7.86 -3.08
CA ASN A 63 -2.64 9.04 -3.06
C ASN A 63 -2.09 9.26 -1.65
N CYS A 64 -1.00 10.01 -1.58
CA CYS A 64 -0.48 10.48 -0.32
C CYS A 64 -1.40 11.60 0.22
N PRO A 65 -1.89 11.55 1.46
CA PRO A 65 -2.66 12.64 2.06
C PRO A 65 -1.83 13.90 2.32
N ILE A 66 -0.49 13.80 2.28
CA ILE A 66 0.43 14.92 2.58
C ILE A 66 0.80 15.69 1.30
N CYS A 67 1.26 14.99 0.26
CA CYS A 67 1.74 15.62 -0.97
C CYS A 67 0.81 15.43 -2.17
N HIS A 68 -0.30 14.70 -2.00
CA HIS A 68 -1.24 14.33 -3.07
C HIS A 68 -0.62 13.55 -4.24
N SER A 69 0.62 13.08 -4.11
CA SER A 69 1.25 12.24 -5.12
C SER A 69 0.63 10.85 -5.13
N GLN A 70 0.48 10.30 -6.33
CA GLN A 70 0.00 8.94 -6.53
C GLN A 70 1.03 7.93 -6.01
N LEU A 71 0.61 7.13 -5.03
CA LEU A 71 1.41 6.05 -4.46
C LEU A 71 1.35 4.78 -5.31
N ASN A 72 0.35 4.70 -6.20
CA ASN A 72 0.14 3.55 -7.07
C ASN A 72 1.29 3.41 -8.07
N SER A 73 1.57 2.17 -8.47
CA SER A 73 2.54 1.89 -9.52
C SER A 73 1.98 2.33 -10.87
N MET A 74 2.84 2.85 -11.76
CA MET A 74 2.44 3.23 -13.12
C MET A 74 2.00 2.02 -13.95
N LYS A 75 2.62 0.86 -13.70
CA LYS A 75 2.36 -0.38 -14.45
C LYS A 75 1.11 -1.10 -13.94
N TYR A 76 0.80 -0.94 -12.66
CA TYR A 76 -0.32 -1.57 -11.97
C TYR A 76 -1.01 -0.56 -11.07
N PRO A 77 -2.10 0.08 -11.52
CA PRO A 77 -2.82 1.08 -10.74
C PRO A 77 -3.48 0.49 -9.49
N HIS A 78 -3.49 -0.82 -9.31
CA HIS A 78 -3.95 -1.47 -8.07
C HIS A 78 -2.81 -1.78 -7.09
N LEU A 79 -1.53 -1.62 -7.45
CA LEU A 79 -0.42 -1.84 -6.52
C LEU A 79 0.04 -0.51 -5.94
N VAL A 80 0.05 -0.41 -4.62
CA VAL A 80 0.46 0.78 -3.87
C VAL A 80 1.80 0.51 -3.23
N ARG A 81 2.76 1.43 -3.42
CA ARG A 81 4.09 1.33 -2.83
C ARG A 81 4.26 2.37 -1.72
N ILE A 82 4.65 1.92 -0.53
CA ILE A 82 5.04 2.76 0.60
C ILE A 82 6.38 2.27 1.16
N ILE A 83 7.08 3.15 1.87
CA ILE A 83 8.34 2.81 2.53
C ILE A 83 8.00 2.53 4.00
N MET A 84 8.53 1.45 4.55
CA MET A 84 8.47 1.13 5.97
C MET A 84 9.86 1.30 6.55
N VAL A 85 9.98 1.96 7.69
CA VAL A 85 11.23 2.12 8.43
C VAL A 85 11.08 1.39 9.75
N ASP A 86 11.96 0.42 9.96
CA ASP A 86 12.02 -0.36 11.19
C ASP A 86 12.77 0.42 12.29
N GLU A 87 12.70 -0.04 13.54
CA GLU A 87 13.33 0.61 14.70
C GLU A 87 14.84 0.78 14.55
N ASN A 88 15.48 -0.08 13.75
CA ASN A 88 16.91 0.00 13.43
C ASN A 88 17.24 1.02 12.33
N GLY A 89 16.27 1.79 11.84
CA GLY A 89 16.43 2.71 10.72
C GLY A 89 16.58 2.01 9.36
N LYS A 90 16.22 0.72 9.29
CA LYS A 90 16.24 -0.03 8.03
C LYS A 90 14.98 0.30 7.23
N GLU A 91 15.18 0.75 5.99
CA GLU A 91 14.13 1.01 5.02
C GLU A 91 13.73 -0.27 4.31
N PHE A 92 12.43 -0.50 4.19
CA PHE A 92 11.81 -1.63 3.52
C PHE A 92 10.74 -1.10 2.57
N ASP A 93 10.65 -1.64 1.37
CA ASP A 93 9.59 -1.27 0.44
C ASP A 93 8.39 -2.20 0.65
N ILE A 94 7.26 -1.63 1.08
CA ILE A 94 6.00 -2.36 1.21
C ILE A 94 5.13 -2.08 -0.01
N TYR A 95 4.74 -3.14 -0.70
CA TYR A 95 3.76 -3.11 -1.77
C TYR A 95 2.48 -3.79 -1.29
N PHE A 96 1.34 -3.15 -1.45
CA PHE A 96 0.05 -3.75 -1.10
C PHE A 96 -1.02 -3.42 -2.15
N SER A 97 -2.07 -4.24 -2.19
CA SER A 97 -3.18 -4.01 -3.13
C SER A 97 -4.08 -2.87 -2.65
N GLY A 98 -4.26 -1.88 -3.52
CA GLY A 98 -5.20 -0.77 -3.41
C GLY A 98 -6.64 -1.15 -3.71
N ILE A 99 -6.89 -2.40 -4.13
CA ILE A 99 -8.25 -2.91 -4.35
C ILE A 99 -8.90 -3.24 -3.01
N VAL A 100 -10.16 -2.85 -2.87
CA VAL A 100 -10.96 -3.12 -1.66
C VAL A 100 -11.35 -4.59 -1.67
N GLY A 101 -10.96 -5.32 -0.63
CA GLY A 101 -11.20 -6.76 -0.51
C GLY A 101 -9.99 -7.63 -0.84
N GLU A 102 -9.01 -7.12 -1.61
CA GLU A 102 -7.77 -7.85 -1.87
C GLU A 102 -6.81 -7.80 -0.69
N LYS A 103 -6.32 -8.98 -0.32
CA LYS A 103 -5.44 -9.21 0.82
C LYS A 103 -4.06 -9.63 0.34
N CYS A 104 -3.33 -8.67 -0.23
CA CYS A 104 -1.94 -8.85 -0.69
C CYS A 104 -1.03 -7.82 -0.04
N THR A 105 0.02 -8.28 0.61
CA THR A 105 1.10 -7.43 1.11
C THR A 105 2.44 -8.09 0.80
N TYR A 106 3.32 -7.34 0.16
CA TYR A 106 4.69 -7.72 -0.14
C TYR A 106 5.61 -6.76 0.58
N LYS A 107 6.58 -7.31 1.30
CA LYS A 107 7.63 -6.57 1.95
C LYS A 107 8.95 -6.94 1.28
N ILE A 108 9.54 -5.96 0.62
CA ILE A 108 10.80 -6.10 -0.09
C ILE A 108 11.88 -5.49 0.78
N SER A 109 12.89 -6.32 1.06
CA SER A 109 14.11 -5.96 1.77
C SER A 109 15.30 -6.17 0.82
N GLU A 110 16.46 -5.60 1.14
CA GLU A 110 17.71 -5.91 0.42
C GLU A 110 18.04 -7.42 0.41
N THR A 111 17.64 -8.13 1.47
CA THR A 111 17.93 -9.55 1.68
C THR A 111 16.86 -10.50 1.09
N GLY A 112 15.65 -10.02 0.76
CA GLY A 112 14.59 -10.93 0.32
C GLY A 112 13.21 -10.27 0.18
N VAL A 113 12.25 -11.03 -0.35
CA VAL A 113 10.85 -10.62 -0.49
C VAL A 113 10.01 -11.49 0.45
N GLU A 114 9.36 -10.87 1.42
CA GLU A 114 8.36 -11.52 2.27
C GLU A 114 6.96 -11.23 1.70
N LYS A 115 6.17 -12.27 1.45
CA LYS A 115 4.78 -12.14 0.98
C LYS A 115 3.82 -12.58 2.08
N THR A 116 2.78 -11.78 2.30
CA THR A 116 1.75 -12.03 3.32
C THR A 116 0.36 -11.83 2.72
N GLY A 117 -0.47 -12.86 2.80
CA GLY A 117 -1.90 -12.79 2.46
C GLY A 117 -2.38 -13.92 1.55
N PRO A 118 -3.68 -14.28 1.62
CA PRO A 118 -4.26 -15.35 0.81
C PRO A 118 -4.27 -15.02 -0.69
N ASP A 119 -4.44 -13.75 -1.06
CA ASP A 119 -4.40 -13.29 -2.44
C ASP A 119 -2.96 -13.00 -2.93
N ALA A 120 -1.96 -13.07 -2.04
CA ALA A 120 -0.57 -12.82 -2.39
C ALA A 120 0.02 -13.87 -3.34
N THR A 121 -0.68 -14.98 -3.59
CA THR A 121 -0.31 -15.96 -4.62
C THR A 121 -0.69 -15.50 -6.03
N LEU A 122 -1.66 -14.58 -6.18
CA LEU A 122 -2.05 -14.03 -7.48
C LEU A 122 -0.95 -13.15 -8.10
N TYR A 123 -0.22 -12.40 -7.27
CA TYR A 123 0.86 -11.53 -7.76
C TYR A 123 2.26 -12.13 -7.63
N ASP A 124 2.36 -13.43 -7.33
CA ASP A 124 3.63 -14.15 -7.25
C ASP A 124 4.40 -14.07 -8.58
N LYS A 125 3.69 -14.12 -9.71
CA LYS A 125 4.23 -13.96 -11.07
C LYS A 125 4.90 -12.60 -11.32
N TYR A 126 4.62 -11.57 -10.51
CA TYR A 126 5.21 -10.24 -10.67
C TYR A 126 6.46 -10.03 -9.80
N PHE A 127 6.61 -10.79 -8.73
CA PHE A 127 7.80 -10.73 -7.85
C PHE A 127 8.80 -11.87 -8.11
N ASP A 128 8.38 -12.90 -8.84
CA ASP A 128 9.23 -13.94 -9.47
C ASP A 128 9.95 -13.38 -10.71
N ILE A 129 10.50 -12.18 -10.61
CA ILE A 129 11.29 -11.55 -11.67
C ILE A 129 12.68 -11.25 -11.09
N PRO A 130 13.77 -11.55 -11.81
CA PRO A 130 15.15 -11.28 -11.37
C PRO A 130 15.33 -9.85 -10.87
N LYS A 131 16.25 -9.68 -9.90
CA LYS A 131 16.48 -8.43 -9.14
C LYS A 131 16.58 -7.16 -9.99
N GLU A 132 16.99 -7.27 -11.25
CA GLU A 132 17.16 -6.16 -12.20
C GLU A 132 15.84 -5.53 -12.66
N ASP A 133 14.77 -6.31 -12.83
CA ASP A 133 13.47 -5.80 -13.29
C ASP A 133 12.59 -5.28 -12.15
N ARG A 134 12.98 -5.53 -10.89
CA ARG A 134 12.30 -4.98 -9.69
C ARG A 134 12.31 -3.45 -9.65
N LYS A 135 13.19 -2.82 -10.43
CA LYS A 135 13.27 -1.36 -10.56
C LYS A 135 12.08 -0.75 -11.31
N TYR A 136 11.32 -1.55 -12.06
CA TYR A 136 10.17 -1.12 -12.87
C TYR A 136 8.80 -1.46 -12.25
N LEU A 137 8.78 -1.90 -10.98
CA LEU A 137 7.59 -2.11 -10.13
C LEU A 137 7.32 -0.92 -9.21
#